data_AF-A0A957RKY8-F1
#
_entry.id   AF-A0A957RKY8-F1
#
_cell.length_a   1.000
_cell.length_b   1.000
_cell.length_c   1.000
_cell.angle_alpha   90.00
_cell.angle_beta   90.00
_cell.angle_gamma   90.00
#
_symmetry.space_group_name_H-M   'P 1'
#
loop_
_entity.id
_entity.type
_entity.pdbx_description
1 polymer ?
#
loop_
_entity_poly.entity_id
_entity_poly.type
_entity_poly.pdbx_seq_one_letter_code
_entity_poly.pdbx_strand_id
1 'polypeptide(L)' 'LFRKYYETIGPERILFGSDSSWFPRGFAFRYLQDQVRDCLDLNMPDAHIQQIFAGNAARLLKIDL' A
#
# COMPACT_ATOMS: atom_id res chain seq x y z
N LEU A 1 -3.36 -7.35 11.12
CA LEU A 1 -2.49 -6.19 11.44
C LEU A 1 -2.84 -4.97 10.58
N PHE A 2 -2.92 -5.15 9.26
CA PHE A 2 -3.24 -4.08 8.31
C PHE A 2 -4.55 -3.32 8.63
N ARG A 3 -5.65 -4.03 8.92
CA ARG A 3 -6.91 -3.45 9.42
C ARG A 3 -6.71 -2.46 10.58
N LYS A 4 -5.96 -2.86 11.61
CA LYS A 4 -5.76 -2.04 12.81
C LYS A 4 -5.02 -0.75 12.49
N TYR A 5 -4.00 -0.79 11.64
CA TYR A 5 -3.32 0.42 11.17
C TYR A 5 -4.26 1.32 10.39
N TYR A 6 -4.97 0.75 9.42
CA TYR A 6 -5.96 1.47 8.61
C TYR A 6 -7.02 2.18 9.47
N GLU A 7 -7.58 1.49 10.46
CA GLU A 7 -8.57 2.06 11.39
C GLU A 7 -7.98 3.10 12.36
N THR A 8 -6.69 3.02 12.67
CA THR A 8 -6.05 3.91 13.66
C THR A 8 -5.51 5.20 13.04
N ILE A 9 -4.82 5.11 11.90
CA ILE A 9 -4.09 6.25 11.30
C ILE A 9 -4.69 6.74 9.98
N GLY A 10 -5.68 6.04 9.43
CA GLY A 10 -6.30 6.37 8.16
C GLY A 10 -5.45 5.97 6.94
N PRO A 11 -6.08 5.84 5.75
CA PRO A 11 -5.40 5.48 4.51
C PRO A 11 -4.37 6.51 4.05
N GLU A 12 -4.54 7.79 4.34
CA GLU A 12 -3.71 8.90 3.88
C GLU A 12 -2.28 8.93 4.48
N ARG A 13 -2.06 8.09 5.51
CA ARG A 13 -0.78 7.95 6.23
C ARG A 13 -0.08 6.61 5.97
N ILE A 14 -0.61 5.78 5.08
CA ILE A 14 -0.07 4.45 4.79
C ILE A 14 0.59 4.46 3.40
N LEU A 15 1.76 3.83 3.30
CA LEU A 15 2.50 3.64 2.04
C LEU A 15 2.75 2.16 1.81
N PHE A 16 2.56 1.71 0.57
CA PHE A 16 3.08 0.43 0.13
C PHE A 16 4.60 0.46 0.02
N GLY A 17 5.26 -0.52 0.64
CA GLY A 17 6.70 -0.72 0.54
C GLY A 17 7.01 -2.21 0.59
N SER A 18 7.61 -2.75 -0.47
CA SER A 18 7.88 -4.18 -0.60
C SER A 18 9.24 -4.64 -0.06
N ASP A 19 10.06 -3.70 0.43
CA ASP A 19 11.46 -3.90 0.86
C ASP A 19 12.25 -4.85 -0.05
N SER A 20 12.08 -4.68 -1.37
CA SER A 20 12.62 -5.60 -2.38
C SER A 20 14.10 -5.36 -2.68
N SER A 21 14.87 -4.87 -1.71
CA SER A 21 16.21 -4.33 -1.91
C SER A 21 17.34 -5.36 -1.76
N TRP A 22 17.03 -6.64 -1.51
CA TRP A 22 18.05 -7.69 -1.39
C TRP A 22 17.91 -8.77 -2.47
N PHE A 23 18.86 -8.76 -3.40
CA PHE A 23 19.18 -9.86 -4.32
C PHE A 23 19.26 -11.17 -3.51
N PRO A 24 18.58 -12.29 -3.87
CA PRO A 24 18.17 -12.72 -5.22
C PRO A 24 16.66 -12.66 -5.50
N ARG A 25 15.84 -12.10 -4.60
CA ARG A 25 14.37 -12.26 -4.67
C ARG A 25 13.65 -11.28 -5.62
N GLY A 26 14.32 -10.22 -6.07
CA GLY A 26 13.72 -9.19 -6.93
C GLY A 26 12.55 -8.47 -6.26
N PHE A 27 11.67 -7.85 -7.07
CA PHE A 27 10.42 -7.30 -6.54
C PHE A 27 9.59 -8.43 -5.93
N ALA A 28 9.33 -8.33 -4.63
CA ALA A 28 8.50 -9.27 -3.90
C ALA A 28 7.02 -9.06 -4.24
N PHE A 29 6.65 -9.36 -5.49
CA PHE A 29 5.31 -9.18 -6.07
C PHE A 29 4.22 -9.82 -5.21
N ARG A 30 4.54 -10.91 -4.54
CA ARG A 30 3.62 -11.57 -3.61
C ARG A 30 3.15 -10.65 -2.48
N TYR A 31 3.99 -9.76 -1.96
CA TYR A 31 3.57 -8.80 -0.93
C TYR A 31 2.56 -7.79 -1.46
N LEU A 32 2.70 -7.37 -2.72
CA LEU A 32 1.69 -6.54 -3.38
C LEU A 32 0.37 -7.30 -3.48
N GLN A 33 0.39 -8.55 -3.97
CA GLN A 33 -0.82 -9.36 -4.12
C GLN A 33 -1.53 -9.61 -2.79
N ASP A 34 -0.77 -9.99 -1.75
CA ASP A 34 -1.33 -10.29 -0.43
C ASP A 34 -1.96 -9.02 0.19
N GLN A 35 -1.31 -7.85 0.07
CA GLN A 35 -1.88 -6.61 0.61
C GLN A 35 -3.07 -6.08 -0.19
N VAL A 36 -3.07 -6.21 -1.52
CA VAL A 36 -4.25 -5.87 -2.35
C VAL A 36 -5.42 -6.77 -1.97
N ARG A 37 -5.17 -8.07 -1.78
CA ARG A 37 -6.20 -9.01 -1.32
C ARG A 37 -6.75 -8.60 0.05
N ASP A 38 -5.88 -8.25 1.00
CA ASP A 38 -6.30 -7.76 2.32
C ASP A 38 -7.19 -6.51 2.20
N CYS A 39 -6.87 -5.55 1.32
CA CYS A 39 -7.73 -4.38 1.08
C CYS A 39 -9.13 -4.76 0.60
N LEU A 40 -9.20 -5.71 -0.35
CA LEU A 40 -10.46 -6.19 -0.93
C LEU A 40 -11.28 -6.96 0.10
N ASP A 41 -10.65 -7.86 0.86
CA ASP A 41 -11.29 -8.62 1.94
C ASP A 41 -11.81 -7.71 3.08
N LEU A 42 -11.18 -6.53 3.25
CA LEU A 42 -11.62 -5.48 4.18
C LEU A 42 -12.67 -4.54 3.59
N ASN A 43 -13.09 -4.73 2.34
CA ASN A 43 -14.03 -3.87 1.62
C ASN A 43 -13.59 -2.39 1.62
N MET A 44 -12.29 -2.15 1.48
CA MET A 44 -11.77 -0.79 1.40
C MET A 44 -12.26 -0.09 0.13
N PRO A 45 -12.67 1.18 0.19
CA PRO A 45 -12.99 1.96 -1.00
C PRO A 45 -11.79 2.05 -1.94
N ASP A 46 -12.03 2.00 -3.26
CA ASP A 46 -10.99 2.11 -4.28
C ASP A 46 -10.11 3.37 -4.11
N ALA A 47 -10.70 4.47 -3.66
CA ALA A 47 -9.98 5.71 -3.36
C ALA A 47 -8.91 5.52 -2.27
N HIS A 48 -9.19 4.70 -1.24
CA HIS A 48 -8.25 4.42 -0.17
C HIS A 48 -7.14 3.47 -0.64
N ILE A 49 -7.49 2.48 -1.46
CA ILE A 49 -6.53 1.58 -2.08
C ILE A 49 -5.57 2.40 -2.96
N GLN A 50 -6.10 3.30 -3.79
CA GLN A 50 -5.32 4.19 -4.63
C GLN A 50 -4.37 5.07 -3.80
N GLN A 51 -4.82 5.62 -2.68
CA GLN A 51 -3.98 6.39 -1.77
C GLN A 51 -2.80 5.56 -1.24
N ILE A 52 -3.05 4.34 -0.77
CA ILE A 52 -2.05 3.47 -0.15
C ILE A 52 -0.97 3.03 -1.15
N PHE A 53 -1.38 2.63 -2.35
CA PHE A 53 -0.48 2.03 -3.34
C PHE A 53 0.16 3.04 -4.30
N ALA A 54 -0.34 4.27 -4.41
CA ALA A 54 0.24 5.29 -5.29
C ALA A 54 0.07 6.73 -4.78
N GLY A 55 -1.15 7.14 -4.44
CA GLY A 55 -1.51 8.54 -4.16
C GLY A 55 -0.68 9.21 -3.07
N ASN A 56 -0.44 8.51 -1.96
CA ASN A 56 0.35 9.04 -0.86
C ASN A 56 1.83 9.16 -1.23
N ALA A 57 2.39 8.20 -1.97
CA ALA A 57 3.77 8.26 -2.43
C ALA A 57 3.96 9.44 -3.39
N ALA A 58 3.05 9.60 -4.36
CA ALA A 58 3.07 10.71 -5.30
C ALA A 58 2.99 12.08 -4.60
N ARG A 59 2.05 12.21 -3.64
CA ARG A 59 1.91 13.41 -2.81
C ARG A 59 3.18 13.74 -2.02
N LEU A 60 3.83 12.75 -1.43
CA LEU A 60 5.04 12.95 -0.61
C LEU A 60 6.27 13.27 -1.48
N LEU A 61 6.39 12.59 -2.62
CA LEU A 61 7.50 12.77 -3.56
C LEU A 61 7.29 13.96 -4.51
N LYS A 62 6.11 14.59 -4.48
CA LYS A 62 5.71 15.71 -5.36
C LYS A 62 5.83 15.35 -6.84
N ILE A 63 5.35 14.16 -7.19
CA ILE A 63 5.28 13.67 -8.57
C ILE A 63 3.82 13.54 -8.99
N ASP A 64 3.60 13.63 -10.30
CA ASP A 64 2.29 13.36 -10.89
C ASP A 64 1.98 11.86 -10.86
N LEU A 65 0.69 11.55 -10.88
CA LEU A 65 0.17 10.20 -10.79
C LEU A 65 -0.60 9.83 -12.06
#